data_AF-W4LWQ8-F1
#
_entry.id   AF-W4LWQ8-F1
#
_cell.length_a   1.000
_cell.length_b   1.000
_cell.length_c   1.000
_cell.angle_alpha   90.00
_cell.angle_beta   90.00
_cell.angle_gamma   90.00
#
_symmetry.space_group_name_H-M   'P 1'
#
loop_
_entity.id
_entity.type
_entity.pdbx_description
1 polymer ?
#
loop_
_entity_poly.entity_id
_entity_poly.type
_entity_poly.pdbx_seq_one_letter_code
_entity_poly.pdbx_strand_id
1 'polypeptide(L)' 'MNHVIFNDPQFQEMISSACAQFNVQELSLFGSHARGDANECSDYNFVVVFDHTKPGKRSDRFFGLLFFLGTRQK' A
#
# COMPACT_ATOMS: atom_id res chain seq x y z
N MET A 1 13.58 -7.15 8.66
CA MET A 1 12.49 -6.52 7.90
C MET A 1 13.05 -6.17 6.53
N ASN A 2 12.56 -6.81 5.47
CA ASN A 2 13.08 -6.58 4.12
C ASN A 2 12.52 -5.24 3.61
N HIS A 3 13.40 -4.26 3.42
CA HIS A 3 13.06 -3.02 2.74
C HIS A 3 12.78 -3.34 1.27
N VAL A 4 11.51 -3.29 0.90
CA VAL A 4 11.10 -3.37 -0.50
C VAL A 4 11.52 -2.05 -1.14
N ILE A 5 12.49 -2.09 -2.04
CA ILE A 5 12.89 -0.91 -2.82
C ILE A 5 11.95 -0.85 -4.02
N PHE A 6 10.97 0.04 -3.97
CA PHE A 6 10.22 0.41 -5.17
C PHE A 6 11.13 1.29 -6.02
N ASN A 7 11.56 0.84 -7.19
CA ASN A 7 12.47 1.62 -8.03
C ASN A 7 11.79 2.80 -8.77
N ASP A 8 10.49 3.00 -8.55
CA ASP A 8 9.69 4.10 -9.09
C ASP A 8 9.43 5.16 -8.00
N PRO A 9 10.03 6.36 -8.10
CA PRO A 9 9.82 7.45 -7.15
C PRO A 9 8.37 7.93 -7.05
N GLN A 10 7.61 7.94 -8.16
CA GLN A 10 6.21 8.37 -8.14
C GLN A 10 5.35 7.36 -7.38
N PHE A 11 5.63 6.07 -7.58
CA PHE A 11 4.97 5.02 -6.82
C PHE A 11 5.27 5.13 -5.32
N GLN A 12 6.53 5.39 -4.93
CA GLN A 12 6.89 5.61 -3.53
C GLN A 12 6.15 6.79 -2.91
N GLU A 13 6.07 7.92 -3.61
CA GLU A 13 5.38 9.12 -3.14
C GLU A 13 3.87 8.89 -2.98
N MET A 14 3.25 8.20 -3.94
CA MET A 14 1.84 7.80 -3.88
C MET A 14 1.58 6.90 -2.66
N ILE A 15 2.41 5.87 -2.46
CA ILE A 15 2.28 4.94 -1.32
C ILE A 15 2.47 5.67 0.02
N SER A 16 3.46 6.54 0.12
CA SER A 16 3.73 7.35 1.31
C SER A 16 2.54 8.25 1.64
N SER A 17 1.99 8.94 0.64
CA SER A 17 0.82 9.81 0.79
C SER A 17 -0.41 9.01 1.26
N ALA A 18 -0.63 7.82 0.69
CA ALA A 18 -1.71 6.94 1.11
C ALA A 18 -1.53 6.48 2.57
N CYS A 19 -0.31 6.09 2.97
CA CYS A 19 -0.05 5.65 4.34
C CYS A 19 -0.33 6.76 5.35
N ALA A 20 0.10 8.00 5.07
CA ALA A 20 -0.18 9.16 5.91
C ALA A 20 -1.69 9.47 5.98
N GLN A 21 -2.38 9.49 4.84
CA GLN A 21 -3.80 9.82 4.77
C GLN A 21 -4.68 8.81 5.52
N PHE A 22 -4.34 7.51 5.45
CA PHE A 22 -5.16 6.45 6.02
C PHE A 22 -4.62 5.91 7.36
N ASN A 23 -3.68 6.62 8.00
CA ASN A 23 -3.07 6.24 9.29
C ASN A 23 -2.54 4.80 9.30
N VAL A 24 -1.79 4.44 8.26
CA VAL A 24 -1.07 3.17 8.18
C VAL A 24 0.18 3.26 9.04
N GLN A 25 0.30 2.37 10.02
CA GLN A 25 1.50 2.22 10.85
C GLN A 25 2.56 1.39 10.14
N GLU A 26 2.14 0.30 9.48
CA GLU A 26 3.05 -0.58 8.73
C GLU A 26 2.42 -1.02 7.42
N LEU A 27 3.23 -1.00 6.36
CA LEU A 27 2.90 -1.51 5.04
C LEU A 27 3.96 -2.51 4.60
N SER A 28 3.56 -3.77 4.38
CA SER A 28 4.45 -4.83 3.92
C SER A 28 4.00 -5.40 2.59
N LEU A 29 4.93 -5.56 1.65
CA LEU A 29 4.65 -6.21 0.35
C LEU A 29 4.70 -7.73 0.50
N PHE A 30 3.76 -8.41 -0.15
CA PHE A 30 3.80 -9.86 -0.35
C PHE A 30 3.43 -10.19 -1.80
N GLY A 31 3.41 -11.48 -2.14
CA GLY A 31 3.02 -11.92 -3.48
C GLY A 31 4.16 -11.85 -4.51
N SER A 32 3.80 -11.80 -5.79
CA SER A 32 4.74 -11.93 -6.92
C SER A 32 5.82 -10.85 -6.92
N HIS A 33 5.46 -9.58 -6.67
CA HIS A 33 6.44 -8.50 -6.58
C HIS A 33 7.45 -8.69 -5.45
N ALA A 34 7.03 -9.26 -4.31
CA ALA A 34 7.94 -9.56 -3.21
C ALA A 34 8.90 -10.73 -3.51
N ARG A 35 8.49 -11.66 -4.38
CA ARG A 35 9.31 -12.82 -4.77
C ARG A 35 10.20 -12.56 -5.99
N GLY A 36 9.92 -11.51 -6.76
CA GLY A 36 10.59 -11.24 -8.04
C GLY A 36 9.96 -11.93 -9.25
N ASP A 37 8.78 -12.54 -9.09
CA ASP A 37 8.06 -13.28 -10.16
C ASP A 37 6.91 -12.46 -10.76
N ALA A 38 6.94 -11.14 -10.62
CA ALA A 38 5.89 -10.26 -11.15
C ALA A 38 6.05 -10.07 -12.67
N ASN A 39 4.92 -9.98 -13.36
CA ASN A 39 4.82 -9.60 -14.76
C ASN A 39 4.06 -8.27 -14.91
N GLU A 40 3.95 -7.77 -16.13
CA GLU A 40 3.26 -6.51 -16.47
C GLU A 40 1.77 -6.47 -16.09
N CYS A 41 1.14 -7.62 -15.85
CA CYS A 41 -0.25 -7.73 -15.41
C CYS A 41 -0.39 -8.05 -13.92
N SER A 42 0.72 -8.09 -13.16
CA SER A 42 0.69 -8.42 -11.75
C SER A 42 0.25 -7.22 -10.90
N ASP A 43 -0.67 -7.46 -9.98
CA ASP A 43 -1.06 -6.47 -8.98
C ASP A 43 -0.07 -6.44 -7.80
N TYR A 44 0.03 -5.27 -7.16
CA TYR A 44 0.72 -5.14 -5.88
C TYR A 44 -0.15 -5.64 -4.73
N ASN A 45 0.43 -6.48 -3.88
CA ASN A 45 -0.27 -7.10 -2.76
C ASN A 45 0.34 -6.64 -1.44
N PHE A 46 -0.47 -6.02 -0.58
CA PHE A 46 0.00 -5.43 0.68
C PHE A 46 -0.68 -6.01 1.92
N VAL A 47 0.11 -6.23 2.97
CA VAL A 47 -0.37 -6.38 4.34
C VAL A 47 -0.27 -5.02 5.01
N VAL A 48 -1.37 -4.59 5.63
CA VAL A 48 -1.51 -3.26 6.22
C VAL A 48 -1.79 -3.39 7.71
N VAL A 49 -1.03 -2.67 8.54
CA VAL A 49 -1.33 -2.46 9.95
C VAL A 49 -1.71 -0.99 10.12
N PHE A 50 -2.90 -0.72 10.65
CA PHE A 50 -3.36 0.63 10.93
C PHE A 50 -2.96 1.07 12.35
N ASP A 51 -2.63 2.33 12.51
CA ASP A 51 -2.45 2.92 13.83
C ASP A 51 -3.81 3.01 14.54
N HIS A 52 -4.00 2.15 15.55
CA HIS A 52 -5.25 2.08 16.32
C HIS A 52 -5.40 3.20 17.34
N THR A 53 -4.37 4.02 17.56
CA THR A 53 -4.45 5.22 18.42
C THR A 53 -5.09 6.40 17.69
N LYS A 54 -5.15 6.36 16.35
CA LYS A 54 -5.75 7.42 15.52
C LYS A 54 -7.27 7.24 15.42
N PRO A 55 -8.03 8.34 15.39
CA PRO A 55 -9.49 8.30 15.27
C PRO A 55 -9.94 7.76 13.90
N GLY A 56 -11.23 7.41 13.80
CA GLY A 56 -11.88 6.95 12.58
C GLY A 56 -12.25 5.46 12.60
N LYS A 57 -13.15 5.07 11.71
CA LYS A 57 -13.60 3.66 11.60
C LYS A 57 -12.58 2.85 10.81
N ARG A 58 -12.36 1.60 11.23
CA ARG A 58 -11.48 0.66 10.53
C ARG A 58 -11.92 0.43 9.08
N SER A 59 -13.22 0.34 8.83
CA SER A 59 -13.80 0.19 7.49
C SER A 59 -13.40 1.33 6.57
N ASP A 60 -13.52 2.57 7.05
CA ASP A 60 -13.29 3.77 6.25
C ASP A 60 -11.82 3.89 5.86
N ARG A 61 -10.92 3.54 6.79
CA ARG A 61 -9.48 3.46 6.50
C ARG A 61 -9.15 2.36 5.51
N PHE A 62 -9.72 1.16 5.68
CA PHE A 62 -9.46 0.02 4.80
C PHE A 62 -9.97 0.27 3.38
N PHE A 63 -11.24 0.63 3.22
CA PHE A 63 -11.84 0.88 1.91
C PHE A 63 -11.27 2.16 1.27
N GLY A 64 -10.98 3.20 2.07
CA GLY A 64 -10.31 4.40 1.60
C GLY A 64 -8.95 4.09 0.98
N LEU A 65 -8.10 3.34 1.68
CA LEU A 65 -6.79 2.91 1.18
C LEU A 65 -6.94 2.02 -0.06
N LEU A 66 -7.83 1.03 -0.01
CA LEU A 66 -8.07 0.11 -1.13
C LEU A 66 -8.49 0.85 -2.40
N PHE A 67 -9.41 1.81 -2.30
CA PHE A 67 -9.88 2.55 -3.47
C PHE A 67 -8.86 3.58 -3.94
N PHE A 68 -8.13 4.24 -3.04
CA PHE A 68 -7.06 5.16 -3.40
C PHE A 68 -5.95 4.48 -4.20
N LEU A 69 -5.52 3.28 -3.78
CA LEU A 69 -4.49 2.51 -4.47
C LEU A 69 -5.02 1.70 -5.66
N GLY A 70 -6.29 1.32 -5.62
CA GLY A 70 -6.95 0.49 -6.65
C GLY A 70 -7.51 1.28 -7.83
N THR A 71 -7.57 2.62 -7.77
CA THR A 71 -7.89 3.42 -8.94
C THR A 71 -6.78 3.28 -9.98
N ARG A 72 -7.09 2.50 -11.03
CA ARG A 72 -6.26 2.38 -12.22
C ARG A 72 -5.90 3.79 -12.71
N GLN A 73 -4.61 4.10 -12.72
CA GLN A 73 -4.07 5.12 -13.62
C GLN A 73 -4.34 4.57 -15.03
N LYS A 74 -5.36 5.14 -15.70
CA LYS A 74 -5.60 4.90 -17.12
C LYS A 74 -4.64 5.74 -17.94
#